data_AF-A0A919S0J7-F1
#
_entry.id   AF-A0A919S0J7-F1
#
_cell.length_a   1.000
_cell.length_b   1.000
_cell.length_c   1.000
_cell.angle_alpha   90.00
_cell.angle_beta   90.00
_cell.angle_gamma   90.00
#
_symmetry.space_group_name_H-M   'P 1'
#
loop_
_entity.id
_entity.type
_entity.pdbx_description
1 polymer ?
#
loop_
_entity_poly.entity_id
_entity_poly.type
_entity_poly.pdbx_seq_one_letter_code
_entity_poly.pdbx_strand_id
1 'polypeptide(L)' 'MALDKNMLCCQQHVDVAIDDYINEYETFPNMDKVESGKCDYCENKAEYVIGN' A
#
# COMPACT_ATOMS: atom_id res chain seq x y z
N MET A 1 -6.56 -12.12 15.62
CA MET A 1 -6.86 -12.18 14.18
C MET A 1 -5.81 -11.33 13.49
N ALA A 2 -4.89 -11.93 12.74
CA ALA A 2 -3.97 -11.17 11.89
C ALA A 2 -4.71 -10.90 10.58
N LEU A 3 -4.89 -9.63 10.24
CA LEU A 3 -5.25 -9.24 8.88
C LEU A 3 -3.98 -8.67 8.29
N ASP A 4 -3.23 -9.52 7.61
CA ASP A 4 -2.09 -9.15 6.76
C ASP A 4 -2.66 -8.34 5.58
N LYS A 5 -2.97 -7.07 5.84
CA LYS A 5 -3.67 -6.20 4.88
C LYS A 5 -2.61 -5.52 4.01
N ASN A 6 -2.29 -6.19 2.91
CA ASN A 6 -1.34 -5.72 1.92
C ASN A 6 -2.09 -4.87 0.88
N MET A 7 -1.89 -3.55 0.90
CA MET A 7 -2.51 -2.61 -0.04
C MET A 7 -1.60 -2.37 -1.24
N LEU A 8 -2.15 -2.49 -2.45
CA LEU A 8 -1.39 -2.28 -3.68
C LEU A 8 -1.52 -0.83 -4.13
N CYS A 9 -0.39 -0.20 -4.43
CA CYS A 9 -0.31 1.23 -4.72
C CYS A 9 0.53 1.48 -5.97
N CYS A 10 0.13 2.43 -6.79
CA CYS A 10 1.03 2.98 -7.81
C CYS A 10 1.98 4.00 -7.17
N GLN A 11 3.05 4.38 -7.88
CA GLN A 11 4.02 5.35 -7.36
C GLN A 11 3.40 6.71 -7.00
N GLN A 12 2.26 7.08 -7.59
CA GLN A 12 1.58 8.34 -7.27
C GLN A 12 0.73 8.28 -5.99
N HIS A 13 0.22 7.11 -5.62
CA HIS A 13 -0.66 6.95 -4.45
C HIS A 13 0.03 6.27 -3.28
N VAL A 14 1.33 5.99 -3.38
CA VAL A 14 2.09 5.35 -2.31
C VAL A 14 2.11 6.20 -1.04
N ASP A 15 2.32 7.51 -1.13
CA ASP A 15 2.24 8.43 0.01
C ASP A 15 0.86 8.42 0.67
N VAL A 16 -0.21 8.38 -0.13
CA VAL A 16 -1.59 8.34 0.38
C VAL A 16 -1.83 7.04 1.15
N ALA A 17 -1.39 5.92 0.59
CA ALA A 17 -1.52 4.62 1.24
C ALA A 17 -0.72 4.51 2.54
N ILE A 18 0.47 5.11 2.57
CA ILE A 18 1.30 5.20 3.78
C ILE A 18 0.60 6.06 4.83
N ASP A 19 0.08 7.23 4.46
CA ASP A 19 -0.62 8.13 5.39
C ASP A 19 -1.86 7.44 5.99
N ASP A 20 -2.66 6.77 5.16
CA ASP A 20 -3.84 6.02 5.59
C ASP A 20 -3.46 4.89 6.56
N TYR A 21 -2.42 4.13 6.25
CA TYR A 21 -1.90 3.07 7.12
C TYR A 21 -1.36 3.62 8.45
N ILE A 22 -0.63 4.73 8.43
CA ILE A 22 -0.15 5.37 9.67
C ILE A 22 -1.33 5.88 10.50
N ASN A 23 -2.37 6.42 9.88
CA ASN A 23 -3.58 6.85 10.60
C ASN A 23 -4.33 5.65 11.22
N GLU A 24 -4.39 4.51 10.54
CA GLU A 24 -5.09 3.31 11.05
C GLU A 24 -4.28 2.54 12.10
N TYR A 25 -2.98 2.33 11.88
CA TYR A 25 -2.14 1.44 12.68
C TYR A 25 -1.13 2.18 13.56
N GLU A 26 -1.06 3.51 13.47
CA GLU A 26 -0.11 4.37 14.20
C GLU A 26 1.36 3.92 14.05
N THR A 27 1.67 3.20 12.96
CA THR A 27 2.99 2.64 12.67
C THR A 27 3.31 2.78 11.19
N PHE A 28 4.61 2.86 10.88
CA PHE A 28 5.07 2.87 9.49
C PHE A 28 4.87 1.48 8.87
N PRO A 29 4.21 1.39 7.71
CA PRO A 29 4.15 0.14 6.96
C PRO A 29 5.48 -0.15 6.26
N ASN A 30 5.68 -1.41 5.88
CA ASN A 30 6.71 -1.79 4.93
C ASN A 30 6.22 -1.58 3.51
N MET A 31 7.12 -1.08 2.67
CA MET A 31 6.88 -0.84 1.24
C MET A 31 7.77 -1.77 0.43
N ASP A 32 7.15 -2.70 -0.29
CA ASP A 32 7.84 -3.64 -1.17
C ASP A 32 7.45 -3.39 -2.63
N LYS A 33 8.37 -3.65 -3.56
CA LYS A 33 8.08 -3.51 -5.00
C LYS A 33 7.36 -4.73 -5.52
N VAL A 34 6.29 -4.52 -6.27
CA VAL A 34 5.54 -5.59 -6.94
C VAL A 34 5.63 -5.44 -8.45
N GLU A 35 5.79 -6.56 -9.15
CA GLU A 35 5.89 -6.55 -10.61
C GLU A 35 4.50 -6.56 -11.29
N SER A 36 3.48 -7.00 -10.55
CA SER A 36 2.11 -7.17 -11.03
C SER A 36 1.10 -6.83 -9.93
N GLY A 37 0.15 -5.97 -10.27
CA GLY A 37 -0.92 -5.52 -9.39
C GLY A 37 -1.62 -4.32 -9.99
N LYS A 38 -2.78 -3.97 -9.47
CA LYS A 38 -3.47 -2.71 -9.76
C LYS A 38 -3.53 -1.91 -8.47
N CYS A 39 -3.42 -0.60 -8.58
CA CYS A 39 -3.53 0.27 -7.42
C CYS A 39 -4.95 0.20 -6.87
N ASP A 40 -5.12 0.09 -5.56
CA ASP A 40 -6.46 0.11 -4.94
C ASP A 40 -7.12 1.49 -5.07
N TYR A 41 -6.30 2.55 -5.12
CA TYR A 41 -6.75 3.92 -5.29
C TYR A 41 -7.06 4.31 -6.74
N CYS A 42 -6.52 3.59 -7.73
CA CYS A 42 -6.75 3.91 -9.14
C CYS A 42 -6.50 2.71 -10.05
N GLU A 43 -7.09 2.69 -11.24
CA GLU A 43 -6.94 1.57 -12.17
C GLU A 43 -5.54 1.44 -12.83
N ASN A 44 -4.56 2.21 -12.35
CA ASN A 44 -3.19 2.14 -12.82
C ASN A 44 -2.46 0.91 -12.28
N LYS A 45 -1.34 0.58 -12.93
CA LYS A 45 -0.46 -0.50 -12.49
C LYS A 45 0.09 -0.17 -11.10
N ALA A 46 -0.08 -1.09 -10.15
CA ALA A 46 0.62 -1.01 -8.88
C ALA A 46 2.09 -1.37 -9.08
N GLU A 47 2.94 -0.60 -8.43
CA GLU A 47 4.40 -0.79 -8.42
C GLU A 47 4.88 -1.12 -7.02
N TYR A 48 4.05 -0.87 -6.01
CA TYR A 48 4.38 -1.02 -4.61
C TYR A 48 3.24 -1.71 -3.86
N VAL A 49 3.60 -2.42 -2.80
CA VAL A 49 2.68 -2.99 -1.81
C VAL A 49 3.04 -2.44 -0.44
N ILE A 50 2.02 -2.02 0.30
CA ILE A 50 2.09 -1.43 1.65
C ILE A 50 1.49 -2.44 2.64
N GLY A 51 2.25 -2.89 3.64
CA GLY A 51 1.80 -3.86 4.65
C GLY A 51 2.86 -4.14 5.72
N ASN A 52 2.57 -4.99 6.72
CA ASN A 52 3.55 -5.46 7.73
C ASN A 52 3.35 -6.94 8.04
#